data_AF-A0A816IQQ0-F1
#
_entry.id   AF-A0A816IQQ0-F1
#
_cell.length_a   1.000
_cell.length_b   1.000
_cell.length_c   1.000
_cell.angle_alpha   90.00
_cell.angle_beta   90.00
_cell.angle_gamma   90.00
#
_symmetry.space_group_name_H-M   'P 1'
#
loop_
_entity.id
_entity.type
_entity.pdbx_description
1 polymer ?
#
loop_
_entity_poly.entity_id
_entity_poly.type
_entity_poly.pdbx_seq_one_letter_code
_entity_poly.pdbx_strand_id
1 'polypeptide(L)'
;MIRKLTLKISNSGLKPRFFFFFFGFFTCESLVVLKLRYMTLMDVPSTGGCCLPSMKTLQLESLTYVGVDSLQNLLSMCPFLEDLEVRFIQDDYPQMFAVIFPLLLKLTLSLPDCEWDFDEYEIDTPFLEYLKLEDWNESHWLFKKNMPTLREAYVRVESYAFKSVVRSITSVKRLTICSEVEEDQDVYGFVFDQLEHLELCVCKDDSLNLLPQFLNDSPNLRVLDISIIIILI
;
A
#
# COMPACT_ATOMS: atom_id res chain seq x y z
N MET A 1 14.47 -0.48 -28.10
CA MET A 1 14.42 -1.20 -26.81
C MET A 1 13.15 -0.81 -26.08
N ILE A 2 12.41 -1.77 -25.54
CA ILE A 2 11.12 -1.53 -24.86
C ILE A 2 11.40 -1.07 -23.43
N ARG A 3 10.90 0.11 -23.04
CA ARG A 3 11.09 0.68 -21.68
C ARG A 3 9.85 0.62 -20.80
N LYS A 4 8.67 0.48 -21.39
CA LYS A 4 7.40 0.38 -20.68
C LYS A 4 6.55 -0.71 -21.33
N LEU A 5 6.02 -1.59 -20.49
CA LEU A 5 5.09 -2.64 -20.89
C LEU A 5 3.83 -2.50 -20.06
N THR A 6 2.68 -2.55 -20.72
CA THR A 6 1.38 -2.60 -20.05
C THR A 6 0.62 -3.79 -20.59
N LEU A 7 0.34 -4.75 -19.72
CA LEU A 7 -0.47 -5.91 -20.01
C LEU A 7 -1.82 -5.72 -19.34
N LYS A 8 -2.89 -5.72 -20.14
CA LYS A 8 -4.27 -5.70 -19.65
C LYS A 8 -4.94 -6.94 -20.19
N ILE A 9 -5.44 -7.80 -19.30
CA ILE A 9 -6.28 -8.93 -19.71
C ILE A 9 -7.74 -8.50 -19.54
N SER A 10 -8.55 -8.63 -20.59
CA SER A 10 -9.98 -8.34 -20.51
C SER A 10 -10.68 -9.47 -19.75
N ASN A 11 -11.28 -9.14 -18.62
CA ASN A 11 -12.09 -10.05 -17.82
C ASN A 11 -13.38 -10.40 -18.59
N SER A 12 -13.46 -11.60 -19.20
CA SER A 12 -14.58 -12.01 -20.05
C SER A 12 -15.76 -12.63 -19.28
N GLY A 13 -15.95 -12.30 -17.99
CA GLY A 13 -17.09 -12.78 -17.18
C GLY A 13 -17.05 -14.28 -16.81
N LEU A 14 -16.06 -15.01 -17.29
CA LEU A 14 -15.65 -16.31 -16.76
C LEU A 14 -14.48 -16.02 -15.82
N LYS A 15 -14.52 -16.51 -14.57
CA LYS A 15 -13.35 -16.50 -13.66
C LYS A 15 -12.13 -16.90 -14.49
N PRO A 16 -11.26 -15.96 -14.87
CA PRO A 16 -10.26 -16.26 -15.86
C PRO A 16 -9.18 -17.06 -15.15
N ARG A 17 -9.31 -18.40 -15.17
CA ARG A 17 -8.23 -19.34 -14.88
C ARG A 17 -7.22 -19.24 -16.01
N PHE A 18 -6.58 -18.09 -16.16
CA PHE A 18 -5.59 -17.88 -17.20
C PHE A 18 -4.21 -18.14 -16.60
N PHE A 19 -3.70 -19.33 -16.96
CA PHE A 19 -2.31 -19.73 -16.85
C PHE A 19 -1.47 -18.90 -17.81
N PHE A 20 -0.65 -17.96 -17.33
CA PHE A 20 0.43 -17.44 -18.16
C PHE A 20 1.67 -17.08 -17.34
N PHE A 21 2.62 -18.01 -17.34
CA PHE A 21 4.02 -17.71 -17.13
C PHE A 21 4.65 -17.31 -18.48
N PHE A 22 4.62 -16.02 -18.82
CA PHE A 22 5.41 -15.54 -19.97
C PHE A 22 6.87 -15.39 -19.54
N PHE A 23 7.63 -16.49 -19.52
CA PHE A 23 9.09 -16.51 -19.26
C PHE A 23 9.87 -15.48 -20.11
N GLY A 24 9.34 -15.04 -21.26
CA GLY A 24 10.03 -14.14 -22.19
C GLY A 24 10.05 -12.66 -21.82
N PHE A 25 9.13 -12.14 -20.99
CA PHE A 25 9.13 -10.70 -20.65
C PHE A 25 10.02 -10.37 -19.46
N PHE A 26 10.20 -11.33 -18.55
CA PHE A 26 10.92 -11.14 -17.30
C PHE A 26 12.46 -11.25 -17.44
N THR A 27 12.97 -11.15 -18.66
CA THR A 27 14.40 -11.07 -18.97
C THR A 27 14.74 -9.79 -19.71
N CYS A 28 13.78 -8.86 -19.85
CA CYS A 28 13.97 -7.63 -20.60
C CYS A 28 14.82 -6.63 -19.82
N GLU A 29 16.11 -6.57 -20.16
CA GLU A 29 17.07 -5.67 -19.51
C GLU A 29 16.73 -4.19 -19.65
N SER A 30 15.95 -3.80 -20.66
CA SER A 30 15.59 -2.40 -20.90
C SER A 30 14.27 -1.96 -20.27
N LEU A 31 13.50 -2.89 -19.69
CA LEU A 31 12.18 -2.60 -19.16
C LEU A 31 12.30 -1.83 -17.84
N VAL A 32 11.73 -0.63 -17.80
CA VAL A 32 11.75 0.28 -16.64
C VAL A 32 10.42 0.26 -15.90
N VAL A 33 9.32 0.16 -16.63
CA VAL A 33 7.96 0.23 -16.09
C VAL A 33 7.17 -1.00 -16.54
N LEU A 34 6.67 -1.77 -15.58
CA LEU A 34 5.74 -2.87 -15.80
C LEU A 34 4.40 -2.56 -15.16
N LYS A 35 3.34 -2.64 -15.96
CA LYS A 35 1.97 -2.45 -15.51
C LYS A 35 1.13 -3.66 -15.88
N LEU A 36 0.58 -4.33 -14.88
CA LEU A 36 -0.26 -5.51 -15.01
C LEU A 36 -1.66 -5.14 -14.49
N ARG A 37 -2.69 -5.43 -15.29
CA ARG A 37 -4.10 -5.19 -14.90
C ARG A 37 -4.93 -6.46 -15.06
N TYR A 38 -5.78 -6.73 -14.07
CA TYR A 38 -6.72 -7.86 -14.06
C TYR A 38 -6.00 -9.20 -14.22
N MET A 39 -4.99 -9.42 -13.38
CA MET A 39 -4.11 -10.60 -13.44
C MET A 39 -4.26 -11.47 -12.20
N THR A 40 -4.18 -12.77 -12.39
CA THR A 40 -4.02 -13.76 -11.31
C THR A 40 -2.58 -14.27 -11.31
N LEU A 41 -1.80 -14.03 -10.24
CA LEU A 41 -0.46 -14.62 -10.11
C LEU A 41 -0.58 -16.05 -9.59
N MET A 42 0.00 -17.02 -10.28
CA MET A 42 0.01 -18.43 -9.85
C MET A 42 1.33 -19.05 -10.30
N ASP A 43 1.90 -19.91 -9.46
CA ASP A 43 3.13 -20.66 -9.74
C ASP A 43 4.30 -19.78 -10.20
N VAL A 44 4.47 -18.61 -9.58
CA VAL A 44 5.63 -17.75 -9.86
C VAL A 44 6.88 -18.45 -9.29
N PRO A 45 7.87 -18.85 -10.11
CA PRO A 45 9.05 -19.58 -9.69
C PRO A 45 9.96 -18.68 -8.85
N SER A 46 10.51 -19.27 -7.81
CA SER A 46 11.26 -18.56 -6.78
C SER A 46 12.68 -18.13 -7.17
N THR A 47 13.28 -18.69 -8.24
CA THR A 47 14.56 -18.25 -8.90
C THR A 47 15.07 -19.36 -9.85
N GLY A 48 15.92 -19.14 -10.87
CA GLY A 48 16.79 -18.00 -11.18
C GLY A 48 17.19 -17.91 -12.66
N GLY A 49 16.21 -17.70 -13.55
CA GLY A 49 16.44 -17.38 -14.98
C GLY A 49 15.82 -16.05 -15.44
N CYS A 50 15.08 -15.35 -14.57
CA CYS A 50 14.31 -14.18 -14.92
C CYS A 50 14.66 -13.02 -13.97
N CYS A 51 15.12 -11.90 -14.51
CA CYS A 51 15.44 -10.68 -13.79
C CYS A 51 15.09 -9.47 -14.67
N LEU A 52 14.52 -8.44 -14.06
CA LEU A 52 14.23 -7.16 -14.68
C LEU A 52 15.17 -6.08 -14.09
N PRO A 53 16.45 -6.05 -14.52
CA PRO A 53 17.49 -5.27 -13.84
C PRO A 53 17.33 -3.74 -13.98
N SER A 54 16.54 -3.26 -14.94
CA SER A 54 16.27 -1.82 -15.10
C SER A 54 14.93 -1.39 -14.55
N MET A 55 14.15 -2.31 -13.96
CA MET A 55 12.78 -2.02 -13.55
C MET A 55 12.77 -1.16 -12.30
N LYS A 56 12.13 0.01 -12.41
CA LYS A 56 11.97 1.00 -11.35
C LYS A 56 10.52 1.14 -10.88
N THR A 57 9.56 0.76 -11.72
CA THR A 57 8.13 0.92 -11.41
C THR A 57 7.36 -0.36 -11.72
N LEU A 58 6.64 -0.87 -10.71
CA LEU A 58 5.72 -1.99 -10.82
C LEU A 58 4.32 -1.54 -10.42
N GLN A 59 3.36 -1.72 -11.31
CA GLN A 59 1.96 -1.45 -11.03
C GLN A 59 1.13 -2.71 -11.25
N LEU A 60 0.53 -3.21 -10.18
CA LEU A 60 -0.35 -4.37 -10.14
C LEU A 60 -1.75 -3.88 -9.79
N GLU A 61 -2.61 -3.74 -10.79
CA GLU A 61 -3.98 -3.30 -10.57
C GLU A 61 -4.96 -4.46 -10.72
N SER A 62 -5.91 -4.55 -9.79
CA SER A 62 -6.91 -5.62 -9.77
C SER A 62 -6.21 -6.99 -9.79
N LEU A 63 -5.36 -7.19 -8.79
CA LEU A 63 -4.56 -8.40 -8.61
C LEU A 63 -5.35 -9.44 -7.82
N THR A 64 -5.29 -10.68 -8.27
CA THR A 64 -5.52 -11.87 -7.44
C THR A 64 -4.27 -12.74 -7.49
N TYR A 65 -4.07 -13.64 -6.52
CA TYR A 65 -2.98 -14.60 -6.60
C TYR A 65 -3.31 -15.90 -5.89
N VAL A 66 -2.65 -16.96 -6.33
CA VAL A 66 -2.75 -18.31 -5.79
C VAL A 66 -1.36 -18.72 -5.33
N GLY A 67 -1.26 -19.04 -4.03
CA GLY A 67 -0.01 -19.43 -3.37
C GLY A 67 0.71 -18.27 -2.67
N VAL A 68 1.19 -18.54 -1.45
CA VAL A 68 1.75 -17.56 -0.50
C VAL A 68 2.89 -16.75 -1.11
N ASP A 69 3.71 -17.40 -1.94
CA ASP A 69 4.98 -16.82 -2.40
C ASP A 69 4.87 -16.12 -3.77
N SER A 70 3.71 -16.14 -4.43
CA SER A 70 3.58 -15.66 -5.82
C SER A 70 3.92 -14.18 -5.97
N LEU A 71 3.46 -13.33 -5.04
CA LEU A 71 3.80 -11.91 -5.02
C LEU A 71 5.28 -11.71 -4.68
N GLN A 72 5.81 -12.45 -3.71
CA GLN A 72 7.22 -12.37 -3.32
C GLN A 72 8.18 -12.73 -4.44
N ASN A 73 7.84 -13.79 -5.19
CA ASN A 73 8.65 -14.26 -6.30
C ASN A 73 8.64 -13.24 -7.45
N LEU A 74 7.53 -12.54 -7.70
CA LEU A 74 7.50 -11.45 -8.68
C LEU A 74 8.36 -10.27 -8.23
N LEU A 75 8.24 -9.91 -6.95
CA LEU A 75 8.97 -8.82 -6.34
C LEU A 75 10.49 -9.09 -6.31
N SER A 76 10.92 -10.33 -6.06
CA SER A 76 12.34 -10.71 -6.05
C SER A 76 13.03 -10.60 -7.42
N MET A 77 12.26 -10.61 -8.51
CA MET A 77 12.75 -10.44 -9.88
C MET A 77 13.09 -8.97 -10.22
N CYS A 78 12.83 -8.05 -9.29
CA CYS A 78 12.86 -6.60 -9.48
C CYS A 78 13.79 -5.90 -8.47
N PRO A 79 15.12 -6.13 -8.55
CA PRO A 79 16.06 -5.75 -7.47
C PRO A 79 16.23 -4.24 -7.24
N PHE A 80 15.85 -3.39 -8.20
CA PHE A 80 16.02 -1.93 -8.14
C PHE A 80 14.68 -1.18 -8.19
N LEU A 81 13.62 -1.82 -7.68
CA LEU A 81 12.28 -1.24 -7.64
C LEU A 81 12.23 -0.01 -6.73
N GLU A 82 11.82 1.13 -7.29
CA GLU A 82 11.70 2.42 -6.59
C GLU A 82 10.22 2.79 -6.31
N ASP A 83 9.28 2.30 -7.14
CA ASP A 83 7.85 2.63 -7.10
C ASP A 83 7.00 1.37 -7.27
N LEU A 84 6.23 1.03 -6.23
CA LEU A 84 5.36 -0.14 -6.19
C LEU A 84 3.91 0.28 -5.93
N GLU A 85 3.01 -0.12 -6.81
CA GLU A 85 1.57 -0.01 -6.63
C GLU A 85 0.94 -1.40 -6.69
N VAL A 86 0.19 -1.77 -5.66
CA VAL A 86 -0.56 -3.03 -5.57
C VAL A 86 -1.99 -2.73 -5.16
N ARG A 87 -2.94 -3.11 -6.00
CA ARG A 87 -4.39 -3.02 -5.74
C ARG A 87 -5.02 -4.39 -5.91
N PHE A 88 -5.58 -4.93 -4.84
CA PHE A 88 -6.26 -6.22 -4.86
C PHE A 88 -7.73 -6.09 -5.29
N ILE A 89 -8.35 -7.22 -5.64
CA ILE A 89 -9.79 -7.33 -5.92
C ILE A 89 -10.48 -7.94 -4.70
N GLN A 90 -11.72 -7.52 -4.45
CA GLN A 90 -12.58 -7.89 -3.31
C GLN A 90 -12.91 -9.39 -3.15
N ASP A 91 -12.60 -10.24 -4.14
CA ASP A 91 -13.15 -11.61 -4.22
C ASP A 91 -12.21 -12.74 -3.75
N ASP A 92 -10.94 -12.47 -3.45
CA ASP A 92 -9.97 -13.50 -3.07
C ASP A 92 -9.22 -13.12 -1.80
N TYR A 93 -9.02 -14.10 -0.91
CA TYR A 93 -8.27 -13.99 0.35
C TYR A 93 -6.77 -13.88 0.06
N PRO A 94 -6.14 -12.71 0.19
CA PRO A 94 -4.70 -12.62 0.03
C PRO A 94 -4.01 -13.25 1.26
N GLN A 95 -3.20 -14.27 1.01
CA GLN A 95 -2.34 -14.89 2.03
C GLN A 95 -1.25 -13.88 2.47
N MET A 96 -0.69 -14.02 3.66
CA MET A 96 0.39 -13.14 4.17
C MET A 96 1.37 -12.71 3.08
N PHE A 97 1.62 -11.41 2.97
CA PHE A 97 2.70 -10.88 2.13
C PHE A 97 3.52 -9.86 2.90
N ALA A 98 4.73 -9.62 2.41
CA ALA A 98 5.69 -8.72 3.01
C ALA A 98 6.28 -7.83 1.92
N VAL A 99 6.28 -6.52 2.15
CA VAL A 99 6.94 -5.57 1.25
C VAL A 99 8.27 -5.19 1.91
N ILE A 100 9.30 -5.99 1.61
CA ILE A 100 10.66 -5.78 2.14
C ILE A 100 11.55 -5.32 0.98
N PHE A 101 11.59 -4.00 0.78
CA PHE A 101 12.35 -3.39 -0.30
C PHE A 101 13.19 -2.22 0.21
N PRO A 102 14.52 -2.40 0.36
CA PRO A 102 15.36 -1.35 0.90
C PRO A 102 15.51 -0.15 -0.05
N LEU A 103 15.16 -0.26 -1.34
CA LEU A 103 15.28 0.84 -2.30
C LEU A 103 13.94 1.50 -2.65
N LEU A 104 12.84 1.03 -2.04
CA LEU A 104 11.51 1.54 -2.38
C LEU A 104 11.33 2.97 -1.86
N LEU A 105 10.98 3.88 -2.76
CA LEU A 105 10.72 5.28 -2.47
C LEU A 105 9.22 5.59 -2.42
N LYS A 106 8.41 4.84 -3.19
CA LYS A 106 6.96 5.01 -3.25
C LYS A 106 6.24 3.69 -3.12
N LEU A 107 5.23 3.67 -2.25
CA LEU A 107 4.35 2.53 -2.05
C LEU A 107 2.91 2.99 -2.12
N THR A 108 2.12 2.32 -2.96
CA THR A 108 0.66 2.40 -2.96
C THR A 108 0.09 1.01 -2.74
N LEU A 109 -0.66 0.85 -1.66
CA LEU A 109 -1.29 -0.41 -1.28
C LEU A 109 -2.78 -0.18 -1.08
N SER A 110 -3.61 -0.87 -1.86
CA SER A 110 -5.06 -0.90 -1.67
C SER A 110 -5.50 -2.34 -1.45
N LEU A 111 -5.89 -2.64 -0.21
CA LEU A 111 -6.38 -3.94 0.21
C LEU A 111 -7.90 -4.05 -0.05
N PRO A 112 -8.40 -5.25 -0.33
CA PRO A 112 -9.83 -5.47 -0.49
C PRO A 112 -10.52 -5.34 0.88
N ASP A 113 -11.80 -4.97 0.89
CA ASP A 113 -12.64 -5.06 2.08
C ASP A 113 -13.13 -6.50 2.22
N CYS A 114 -12.63 -7.24 3.22
CA CYS A 114 -12.93 -8.66 3.45
C CYS A 114 -13.67 -8.85 4.78
N GLU A 115 -14.70 -9.71 4.78
CA GLU A 115 -15.49 -10.05 5.97
C GLU A 115 -14.74 -10.90 7.03
N TRP A 116 -13.49 -11.30 6.77
CA TRP A 116 -12.71 -12.20 7.63
C TRP A 116 -11.31 -11.66 7.88
N ASP A 117 -10.78 -11.91 9.09
CA ASP A 117 -9.45 -11.51 9.54
C ASP A 117 -8.38 -11.76 8.48
N PHE A 118 -7.64 -10.71 8.13
CA PHE A 118 -6.45 -10.82 7.31
C PHE A 118 -5.29 -11.37 8.15
N ASP A 119 -4.53 -12.31 7.62
CA ASP A 119 -3.23 -12.65 8.22
C ASP A 119 -2.28 -11.43 8.14
N GLU A 120 -1.42 -11.27 9.14
CA GLU A 120 -0.51 -10.12 9.29
C GLU A 120 0.34 -9.87 8.01
N TYR A 121 0.48 -8.61 7.59
CA TYR A 121 1.42 -8.21 6.54
C TYR A 121 2.50 -7.27 7.07
N GLU A 122 3.72 -7.43 6.54
CA GLU A 122 4.92 -6.69 7.00
C GLU A 122 5.35 -5.67 5.95
N ILE A 123 5.59 -4.42 6.37
CA ILE A 123 6.22 -3.39 5.53
C ILE A 123 7.54 -2.96 6.17
N ASP A 124 8.66 -3.32 5.56
CA ASP A 124 10.02 -2.87 5.92
C ASP A 124 10.68 -2.19 4.71
N THR A 125 10.43 -0.88 4.59
CA THR A 125 10.94 -0.03 3.50
C THR A 125 11.54 1.26 4.09
N PRO A 126 12.78 1.22 4.61
CA PRO A 126 13.34 2.30 5.43
C PRO A 126 13.62 3.62 4.71
N PHE A 127 13.60 3.63 3.37
CA PHE A 127 13.84 4.80 2.52
C PHE A 127 12.56 5.32 1.85
N LEU A 128 11.39 4.86 2.29
CA LEU A 128 10.11 5.27 1.72
C LEU A 128 9.93 6.78 1.90
N GLU A 129 9.59 7.49 0.82
CA GLU A 129 9.31 8.93 0.84
C GLU A 129 7.82 9.23 0.66
N TYR A 130 7.08 8.33 0.01
CA TYR A 130 5.64 8.42 -0.21
C TYR A 130 4.94 7.10 0.13
N LEU A 131 3.88 7.20 0.93
CA LEU A 131 2.99 6.09 1.25
C LEU A 131 1.55 6.43 0.87
N LYS A 132 0.89 5.55 0.13
CA LYS A 132 -0.57 5.51 0.04
C LYS A 132 -1.05 4.17 0.54
N LEU A 133 -1.91 4.18 1.54
CA LEU A 133 -2.49 3.01 2.14
C LEU A 133 -4.01 3.13 2.20
N GLU A 134 -4.69 2.11 1.68
CA GLU A 134 -6.15 1.90 1.83
C GLU A 134 -6.35 0.47 2.36
N ASP A 135 -6.75 0.33 3.62
CA ASP A 135 -6.98 -0.96 4.29
C ASP A 135 -8.24 -0.90 5.16
N TRP A 136 -9.20 -1.78 4.89
CA TRP A 136 -10.47 -1.85 5.61
C TRP A 136 -10.58 -3.09 6.51
N ASN A 137 -9.53 -3.91 6.58
CA ASN A 137 -9.57 -5.23 7.23
C ASN A 137 -9.06 -5.19 8.66
N GLU A 138 -9.68 -5.99 9.54
CA GLU A 138 -9.33 -6.22 10.95
C GLU A 138 -7.96 -6.91 11.09
N SER A 139 -6.92 -6.27 10.56
CA SER A 139 -5.58 -6.81 10.46
C SER A 139 -4.64 -6.12 11.45
N HIS A 140 -3.82 -6.91 12.11
CA HIS A 140 -2.74 -6.40 12.93
C HIS A 140 -1.58 -5.99 12.02
N TRP A 141 -1.59 -4.70 11.68
CA TRP A 141 -0.49 -4.07 10.96
C TRP A 141 0.83 -4.17 11.75
N LEU A 142 1.92 -4.58 11.10
CA LEU A 142 3.28 -4.49 11.66
C LEU A 142 4.21 -3.67 10.76
N PHE A 143 4.32 -2.37 11.06
CA PHE A 143 5.52 -1.61 10.73
C PHE A 143 6.57 -2.08 11.73
N LYS A 144 7.52 -2.87 11.25
CA LYS A 144 8.61 -3.36 12.11
C LYS A 144 9.50 -2.22 12.60
N LYS A 145 9.54 -1.12 11.85
CA LYS A 145 10.35 0.06 12.09
C LYS A 145 9.61 1.31 11.64
N ASN A 146 9.90 2.42 12.30
CA ASN A 146 9.50 3.74 11.84
C ASN A 146 10.09 4.01 10.45
N MET A 147 9.41 4.87 9.68
CA MET A 147 9.84 5.28 8.34
C MET A 147 10.45 6.68 8.38
N PRO A 148 11.71 6.87 8.79
CA PRO A 148 12.27 8.20 9.09
C PRO A 148 12.36 9.13 7.88
N THR A 149 12.34 8.59 6.66
CA THR A 149 12.43 9.35 5.41
C THR A 149 11.07 9.74 4.84
N LEU A 150 9.97 9.23 5.40
CA LEU A 150 8.63 9.42 4.86
C LEU A 150 8.22 10.88 4.92
N ARG A 151 7.86 11.45 3.76
CA ARG A 151 7.52 12.89 3.64
C ARG A 151 6.04 13.10 3.46
N GLU A 152 5.39 12.21 2.74
CA GLU A 152 3.99 12.30 2.40
C GLU A 152 3.29 10.96 2.60
N ALA A 153 2.14 11.00 3.26
CA ALA A 153 1.33 9.82 3.48
C ALA A 153 -0.16 10.12 3.21
N TYR A 154 -0.81 9.22 2.50
CA TYR A 154 -2.26 9.08 2.45
C TYR A 154 -2.61 7.78 3.17
N VAL A 155 -3.45 7.87 4.19
CA VAL A 155 -3.86 6.72 5.01
C VAL A 155 -5.37 6.68 5.08
N ARG A 156 -5.97 5.59 4.63
CA ARG A 156 -7.37 5.29 4.82
C ARG A 156 -7.48 3.93 5.48
N VAL A 157 -7.82 3.94 6.77
CA VAL A 157 -7.85 2.74 7.61
C VAL A 157 -9.03 2.76 8.56
N GLU A 158 -9.41 1.60 9.07
CA GLU A 158 -10.38 1.47 10.16
C GLU A 158 -9.78 1.83 11.53
N SER A 159 -10.66 2.00 12.53
CA SER A 159 -10.33 2.56 13.84
C SER A 159 -9.24 1.79 14.60
N TYR A 160 -9.28 0.45 14.60
CA TYR A 160 -8.31 -0.39 15.31
C TYR A 160 -6.89 -0.30 14.73
N ALA A 161 -6.75 -0.06 13.42
CA ALA A 161 -5.45 0.03 12.75
C ALA A 161 -4.85 1.44 12.83
N PHE A 162 -5.68 2.46 13.09
CA PHE A 162 -5.26 3.86 13.14
C PHE A 162 -4.00 4.07 14.00
N LYS A 163 -4.03 3.59 15.25
CA LYS A 163 -3.00 3.84 16.26
C LYS A 163 -1.63 3.27 15.87
N SER A 164 -1.58 2.09 15.27
CA SER A 164 -0.32 1.47 14.84
C SER A 164 0.28 2.21 13.64
N VAL A 165 -0.58 2.63 12.70
CA VAL A 165 -0.17 3.36 11.49
C VAL A 165 0.39 4.74 11.86
N VAL A 166 -0.35 5.56 12.61
CA VAL A 166 0.09 6.93 12.94
C VAL A 166 1.41 6.97 13.72
N ARG A 167 1.68 5.98 14.58
CA ARG A 167 2.94 5.87 15.33
C ARG A 167 4.15 5.60 14.45
N SER A 168 3.95 5.01 13.29
CA SER A 168 5.03 4.55 12.40
C SER A 168 5.40 5.57 11.33
N ILE A 169 4.50 6.53 11.08
CA ILE A 169 4.63 7.56 10.04
C ILE A 169 4.89 8.97 10.61
N THR A 170 5.36 9.09 11.86
CA THR A 170 5.52 10.39 12.57
C THR A 170 6.47 11.39 11.91
N SER A 171 7.30 10.96 10.96
CA SER A 171 8.24 11.76 10.17
C SER A 171 7.59 12.60 9.06
N VAL A 172 6.31 12.36 8.74
CA VAL A 172 5.62 13.00 7.61
C VAL A 172 5.56 14.52 7.72
N LYS A 173 5.62 15.18 6.57
CA LYS A 173 5.37 16.62 6.41
C LYS A 173 3.98 16.91 5.86
N ARG A 174 3.43 15.98 5.09
CA ARG A 174 2.09 16.05 4.51
C ARG A 174 1.36 14.76 4.83
N LEU A 175 0.20 14.88 5.46
CA LEU A 175 -0.62 13.74 5.85
C LEU A 175 -2.06 13.97 5.40
N THR A 176 -2.61 13.04 4.63
CA THR A 176 -4.05 12.91 4.43
C THR A 176 -4.51 11.67 5.18
N ILE A 177 -5.51 11.81 6.05
CA ILE A 177 -6.01 10.70 6.87
C ILE A 177 -7.53 10.59 6.80
N CYS A 178 -7.99 9.40 6.45
CA CYS A 178 -9.39 9.04 6.35
C CYS A 178 -9.64 7.84 7.29
N SER A 179 -10.01 8.08 8.55
CA SER A 179 -10.23 7.01 9.52
C SER A 179 -11.43 7.28 10.40
N GLU A 180 -12.03 6.20 10.87
CA GLU A 180 -13.01 6.20 11.96
C GLU A 180 -12.27 6.11 13.29
N VAL A 181 -12.85 6.68 14.35
CA VAL A 181 -12.30 6.59 15.71
C VAL A 181 -13.44 6.29 16.66
N GLU A 182 -13.29 5.22 17.43
CA GLU A 182 -14.21 4.92 18.52
C GLU A 182 -13.88 5.82 19.72
N GLU A 183 -14.90 6.37 20.37
CA GLU A 183 -14.78 7.32 21.50
C GLU A 183 -13.92 6.80 22.67
N ASP A 184 -13.81 5.47 22.83
CA ASP A 184 -13.11 4.81 23.93
C ASP A 184 -11.64 4.47 23.65
N GLN A 185 -11.12 4.76 22.46
CA GLN A 185 -9.70 4.50 22.17
C GLN A 185 -8.81 5.63 22.70
N ASP A 186 -7.88 5.29 23.61
CA ASP A 186 -6.76 6.16 23.98
C ASP A 186 -5.85 6.35 22.74
N VAL A 187 -6.18 7.34 21.90
CA VAL A 187 -5.41 7.69 20.70
C VAL A 187 -4.11 8.44 21.05
N TYR A 188 -3.80 8.62 22.34
CA TYR A 188 -2.61 9.32 22.82
C TYR A 188 -1.27 8.63 22.45
N GLY A 189 -0.25 9.46 22.24
CA GLY A 189 1.15 9.01 22.17
C GLY A 189 1.75 8.94 20.77
N PHE A 190 1.39 9.85 19.87
CA PHE A 190 2.18 10.19 18.70
C PHE A 190 2.48 11.69 18.72
N VAL A 191 3.62 12.08 18.15
CA VAL A 191 3.99 13.50 17.97
C VAL A 191 4.50 13.65 16.55
N PHE A 192 3.90 14.59 15.82
CA PHE A 192 4.23 14.91 14.44
C PHE A 192 5.09 16.18 14.39
N ASP A 193 6.36 16.05 14.77
CA ASP A 193 7.30 17.17 14.86
C ASP A 193 7.61 17.82 13.50
N GLN A 194 7.29 17.17 12.39
CA GLN A 194 7.59 17.67 11.03
C GLN A 194 6.34 17.99 10.20
N LEU A 195 5.14 17.72 10.72
CA LEU A 195 3.91 17.86 9.96
C LEU A 195 3.62 19.33 9.70
N GLU A 196 3.56 19.69 8.42
CA GLU A 196 3.29 21.05 7.93
C GLU A 196 1.87 21.15 7.32
N HIS A 197 1.36 20.04 6.77
CA HIS A 197 0.05 19.97 6.12
C HIS A 197 -0.71 18.72 6.55
N LEU A 198 -1.91 18.92 7.10
CA LEU A 198 -2.85 17.85 7.46
C LEU A 198 -4.14 18.02 6.64
N GLU A 199 -4.62 16.93 6.05
CA GLU A 199 -5.96 16.82 5.48
C GLU A 199 -6.72 15.71 6.23
N LEU A 200 -7.86 16.05 6.82
CA LEU A 200 -8.75 15.10 7.48
C LEU A 200 -9.95 14.79 6.58
N CYS A 201 -10.22 13.51 6.32
CA CYS A 201 -11.39 13.09 5.58
C CYS A 201 -12.59 12.85 6.50
N VAL A 202 -13.71 13.50 6.20
CA VAL A 202 -14.99 13.24 6.85
C VAL A 202 -15.67 12.08 6.13
N CYS A 203 -15.41 10.86 6.59
CA CYS A 203 -16.03 9.63 6.08
C CYS A 203 -17.31 9.26 6.86
N LYS A 204 -17.36 9.59 8.16
CA LYS A 204 -18.49 9.45 9.11
C LYS A 204 -18.37 10.53 10.20
N ASP A 205 -19.39 10.66 11.06
CA ASP A 205 -19.54 11.74 12.05
C ASP A 205 -18.35 11.89 13.02
N ASP A 206 -17.60 10.82 13.30
CA ASP A 206 -16.58 10.80 14.36
C ASP A 206 -15.13 11.11 13.91
N SER A 207 -14.91 11.25 12.61
CA SER A 207 -13.57 11.53 12.03
C SER A 207 -12.93 12.84 12.53
N LEU A 208 -13.73 13.81 12.97
CA LEU A 208 -13.26 15.09 13.52
C LEU A 208 -12.80 14.98 14.98
N ASN A 209 -13.06 13.87 15.68
CA ASN A 209 -12.64 13.67 17.06
C ASN A 209 -11.11 13.64 17.22
N LEU A 210 -10.37 13.35 16.13
CA LEU A 210 -8.91 13.40 16.08
C LEU A 210 -8.33 14.82 16.02
N LEU A 211 -9.14 15.80 15.63
CA LEU A 211 -8.66 17.14 15.34
C LEU A 211 -7.97 17.80 16.55
N PRO A 212 -8.53 17.79 17.78
CA PRO A 212 -7.86 18.39 18.93
C PRO A 212 -6.49 17.77 19.20
N GLN A 213 -6.36 16.45 18.99
CA GLN A 213 -5.11 15.76 19.19
C GLN A 213 -4.08 16.17 18.14
N PHE A 214 -4.41 16.14 16.84
CA PHE A 214 -3.48 16.57 15.80
C PHE A 214 -3.02 18.02 15.98
N LEU A 215 -3.90 18.92 16.42
CA LEU A 215 -3.54 20.31 16.70
C LEU A 215 -2.55 20.44 17.87
N ASN A 216 -2.69 19.62 18.91
CA ASN A 216 -1.79 19.62 20.05
C ASN A 216 -0.45 18.93 19.76
N ASP A 217 -0.48 17.84 18.98
CA ASP A 217 0.66 16.96 18.74
C ASP A 217 1.44 17.32 17.45
N SER A 218 1.08 18.41 16.75
CA SER A 218 1.72 18.86 15.51
C SER A 218 2.18 20.33 15.59
N PRO A 219 3.29 20.63 16.29
CA PRO A 219 3.71 22.01 16.57
C PRO A 219 4.08 22.84 15.33
N ASN A 220 4.36 22.18 14.20
CA ASN A 220 4.76 22.81 12.95
C ASN A 220 3.63 22.89 11.91
N LEU A 221 2.40 22.51 12.28
CA LEU A 221 1.25 22.48 11.37
C LEU A 221 0.91 23.88 10.87
N ARG A 222 0.81 24.04 9.54
CA ARG A 222 0.53 25.34 8.88
C ARG A 222 -0.74 25.33 8.06
N VAL A 223 -1.08 24.17 7.50
CA VAL A 223 -2.27 23.99 6.67
C VAL A 223 -3.07 22.84 7.24
N LEU A 224 -4.35 23.09 7.45
CA LEU A 224 -5.35 22.10 7.84
C LEU A 224 -6.48 22.17 6.83
N ASP A 225 -6.64 21.10 6.07
CA ASP A 225 -7.76 20.90 5.15
C ASP A 225 -8.72 19.85 5.72
N ILE A 226 -10.01 20.04 5.45
CA ILE A 226 -11.07 19.09 5.83
C ILE A 226 -11.83 18.74 4.56
N SER A 227 -11.78 17.47 4.19
CA SER A 227 -12.36 16.95 2.95
C SER A 227 -13.54 16.06 3.25
N ILE A 228 -14.73 16.41 2.77
CA ILE A 228 -15.92 15.56 2.90
C ILE A 228 -15.89 14.52 1.80
N ILE A 229 -15.65 13.26 2.17
CA ILE A 229 -15.69 12.14 1.22
C ILE A 229 -17.07 11.50 1.32
N ILE A 230 -17.93 11.82 0.35
CA ILE A 230 -19.21 11.12 0.19
C ILE A 230 -18.89 9.71 -0.31
N ILE A 231 -19.02 8.72 0.57
CA ILE A 231 -19.00 7.31 0.19
C ILE A 231 -20.30 7.06 -0.59
N LEU A 232 -20.20 6.95 -1.92
CA LEU A 232 -21.31 6.45 -2.73
C LEU A 232 -21.38 4.93 -2.48
N ILE A 233 -22.37 4.53 -1.68
CA ILE A 233 -22.75 3.13 -1.42
C ILE A 233 -23.40 2.56 -2.68
#